data_AF-A0A6S7JYJ9-F1
#
_entry.id   AF-A0A6S7JYJ9-F1
#
_cell.length_a   1.000
_cell.length_b   1.000
_cell.length_c   1.000
_cell.angle_alpha   90.00
_cell.angle_beta   90.00
_cell.angle_gamma   90.00
#
_symmetry.space_group_name_H-M   'P 1'
#
loop_
_entity.id
_entity.type
_entity.pdbx_description
1 polymer ?
#
loop_
_entity_poly.entity_id
_entity_poly.type
_entity_poly.pdbx_seq_one_letter_code
_entity_poly.pdbx_strand_id
1 'polypeptide(L)'
;MIQVVNNDHEFSKYINDAYKEMPEVYACVNKLQSVPLRVNKKIFEILNTAVTKNIRLECLPDFNFDEYRNSKQQQYDVYQTRLKTTDHDARYFYLLSDFMDANKARALSISRAVKLAKKYLNEPEFYNTMMCDFRGRMYTSSELSFMQHDCTRAMLEFSKGKKLKTKLGVEAFKIHGANLAGKSKESYSDRLKFIDTNEKNILEVVKDPIENKWWIDVAKEKSWQFLAFCFEYKNYKELGTKHISHLPIQIDATASLLQHISMITKDKELAEKTNLIKNEKPYDIYTEILEEAEAILHNEYHEEHAVESEFVYSEQHKKYIKVPTNKFYAGVWSTVKLTRDLIKQAVIGTVFGGGKHTLKTYIFKEF
;
A
#
# COMPACT_ATOMS: atom_id res chain seq x y z
N MET A 1 10.82 14.21 18.17
CA MET A 1 11.13 13.14 19.14
C MET A 1 11.57 11.92 18.33
N ILE A 2 12.79 11.41 18.57
CA ILE A 2 13.30 10.21 17.89
C ILE A 2 12.86 9.00 18.71
N GLN A 3 12.19 8.04 18.08
CA GLN A 3 11.72 6.82 18.68
C GLN A 3 12.91 5.85 18.79
N VAL A 4 13.32 5.58 20.02
CA VAL A 4 14.39 4.63 20.33
C VAL A 4 13.76 3.27 20.57
N VAL A 5 14.26 2.26 19.85
CA VAL A 5 13.82 0.88 20.02
C VAL A 5 14.50 0.31 21.28
N ASN A 6 13.74 -0.43 22.09
CA ASN A 6 14.21 -1.13 23.30
C ASN A 6 14.69 -0.27 24.48
N ASN A 7 14.30 1.01 24.59
CA ASN A 7 14.75 1.89 25.68
C ASN A 7 16.29 1.90 25.82
N ASP A 8 17.01 1.86 24.69
CA ASP A 8 18.46 1.99 24.70
C ASP A 8 18.83 3.38 25.27
N HIS A 9 19.22 3.38 26.54
CA HIS A 9 19.52 4.59 27.30
C HIS A 9 20.77 5.28 26.76
N GLU A 10 21.75 4.53 26.24
CA GLU A 10 22.95 5.11 25.66
C GLU A 10 22.65 5.80 24.33
N PHE A 11 21.88 5.14 23.45
CA PHE A 11 21.45 5.76 22.20
C PHE A 11 20.55 6.98 22.45
N SER A 12 19.65 6.91 23.43
CA SER A 12 18.80 8.04 23.81
C SER A 12 19.62 9.24 24.31
N LYS A 13 20.66 8.98 25.11
CA LYS A 13 21.58 10.02 25.59
C LYS A 13 22.37 10.62 24.44
N TYR A 14 22.93 9.79 23.57
CA TYR A 14 23.65 10.22 22.36
C TYR A 14 22.79 11.16 21.50
N ILE A 15 21.54 10.77 21.22
CA ILE A 15 20.60 11.59 20.44
C ILE A 15 20.27 12.92 21.14
N ASN A 16 20.07 12.89 22.46
CA ASN A 16 19.78 14.10 23.25
C ASN A 16 20.97 15.05 23.35
N ASP A 17 22.20 14.57 23.15
CA ASP A 17 23.38 15.42 23.07
C ASP A 17 23.59 15.92 21.62
N ALA A 18 23.33 15.05 20.63
CA ALA A 18 23.50 15.34 19.20
C ALA A 18 22.40 16.21 18.57
N TYR A 19 21.31 16.54 19.27
CA TYR A 19 20.23 17.33 18.64
C TYR A 19 20.68 18.68 18.09
N LYS A 20 21.68 19.31 18.74
CA LYS A 20 22.29 20.58 18.31
C LYS A 20 23.09 20.42 17.01
N GLU A 21 23.50 19.20 16.69
CA GLU A 21 24.31 18.87 15.51
C GLU A 21 23.46 18.48 14.29
N MET A 22 22.12 18.40 14.44
CA MET A 22 21.21 17.98 13.38
C MET A 22 20.17 19.05 12.98
N PRO A 23 20.52 20.33 12.79
CA PRO A 23 19.55 21.41 12.56
C PRO A 23 18.66 21.17 11.33
N GLU A 24 19.19 20.55 10.28
CA GLU A 24 18.43 20.24 9.06
C GLU A 24 17.33 19.19 9.30
N VAL A 25 17.59 18.17 10.12
CA VAL A 25 16.60 17.14 10.47
C VAL A 25 15.43 17.80 11.21
N TYR A 26 15.72 18.63 12.21
CA TYR A 26 14.70 19.37 12.95
C TYR A 26 13.95 20.36 12.05
N ALA A 27 14.63 21.04 11.13
CA ALA A 27 13.98 21.93 10.18
C ALA A 27 12.99 21.17 9.28
N CYS A 28 13.36 19.98 8.77
CA CYS A 28 12.47 19.12 7.98
C CYS A 28 11.27 18.63 8.79
N VAL A 29 11.49 18.15 10.02
CA VAL A 29 10.42 17.70 10.92
C VAL A 29 9.45 18.83 11.23
N ASN A 30 9.97 19.99 11.63
CA ASN A 30 9.16 21.18 11.92
C ASN A 30 8.40 21.66 10.69
N LYS A 31 9.01 21.58 9.50
CA LYS A 31 8.35 21.94 8.25
C LYS A 31 7.15 21.04 7.97
N LEU A 32 7.29 19.72 8.12
CA LEU A 32 6.18 18.79 7.95
C LEU A 32 5.09 18.98 9.01
N GLN A 33 5.48 19.20 10.28
CA GLN A 33 4.52 19.50 11.36
C GLN A 33 3.75 20.80 11.14
N SER A 34 4.35 21.79 10.48
CA SER A 34 3.72 23.09 10.22
C SER A 34 2.65 23.07 9.13
N VAL A 35 2.38 21.92 8.51
CA VAL A 35 1.39 21.81 7.42
C VAL A 35 -0.02 21.74 8.02
N PRO A 36 -0.88 22.76 7.81
CA PRO A 36 -2.23 22.76 8.34
C PRO A 36 -3.13 21.86 7.51
N LEU A 37 -3.83 20.95 8.19
CA LEU A 37 -4.81 20.03 7.61
C LEU A 37 -6.21 20.40 8.10
N ARG A 38 -7.23 19.96 7.36
CA ARG A 38 -8.62 19.99 7.82
C ARG A 38 -9.34 18.71 7.41
N VAL A 39 -10.50 18.48 8.01
CA VAL A 39 -11.34 17.32 7.67
C VAL A 39 -12.09 17.58 6.36
N ASN A 40 -11.94 16.68 5.39
CA ASN A 40 -12.79 16.63 4.22
C ASN A 40 -14.19 16.14 4.64
N LYS A 41 -15.11 17.10 4.82
CA LYS A 41 -16.45 16.86 5.36
C LYS A 41 -17.26 15.85 4.53
N LYS A 42 -17.18 15.92 3.20
CA LYS A 42 -17.92 15.04 2.28
C LYS A 42 -17.49 13.59 2.48
N ILE A 43 -16.18 13.34 2.52
CA ILE A 43 -15.64 12.01 2.75
C ILE A 43 -15.95 11.51 4.15
N PHE A 44 -15.81 12.38 5.17
CA PHE A 44 -16.17 12.05 6.55
C PHE A 44 -17.63 11.60 6.66
N GLU A 45 -18.58 12.32 6.05
CA GLU A 45 -20.02 11.99 6.13
C GLU A 45 -20.32 10.60 5.55
N ILE A 46 -19.76 10.28 4.39
CA ILE A 46 -19.93 8.99 3.72
C ILE A 46 -19.30 7.88 4.56
N LEU A 47 -18.06 8.05 5.00
CA LEU A 47 -17.36 7.05 5.80
C LEU A 47 -18.02 6.85 7.16
N ASN A 48 -18.42 7.92 7.85
CA ASN A 48 -19.15 7.84 9.11
C ASN A 48 -20.50 7.13 8.94
N THR A 49 -21.19 7.32 7.82
CA THR A 49 -22.42 6.58 7.51
C THR A 49 -22.13 5.10 7.30
N ALA A 50 -21.10 4.77 6.52
CA ALA A 50 -20.71 3.38 6.28
C ALA A 50 -20.32 2.66 7.58
N VAL A 51 -19.56 3.33 8.46
CA VAL A 51 -19.16 2.78 9.77
C VAL A 51 -20.35 2.64 10.72
N THR A 52 -21.20 3.67 10.85
CA THR A 52 -22.30 3.67 11.83
C THR A 52 -23.45 2.75 11.44
N LYS A 53 -23.71 2.56 10.14
CA LYS A 53 -24.73 1.66 9.61
C LYS A 53 -24.19 0.28 9.21
N ASN A 54 -22.89 0.03 9.41
CA ASN A 54 -22.18 -1.16 8.96
C ASN A 54 -22.42 -1.51 7.48
N ILE A 55 -22.33 -0.53 6.60
CA ILE A 55 -22.49 -0.72 5.15
C ILE A 55 -21.29 -1.50 4.62
N ARG A 56 -21.55 -2.65 3.99
CA ARG A 56 -20.51 -3.45 3.35
C ARG A 56 -20.04 -2.81 2.04
N LEU A 57 -18.84 -2.27 2.07
CA LEU A 57 -18.08 -1.83 0.90
C LEU A 57 -16.80 -2.66 0.82
N GLU A 58 -16.47 -3.21 -0.35
CA GLU A 58 -15.32 -4.13 -0.52
C GLU A 58 -13.98 -3.53 -0.06
N CYS A 59 -13.85 -2.20 -0.12
CA CYS A 59 -12.65 -1.48 0.31
C CYS A 59 -12.58 -1.20 1.83
N LEU A 60 -13.61 -1.55 2.61
CA LEU A 60 -13.67 -1.39 4.06
C LEU A 60 -13.71 -2.75 4.78
N PRO A 61 -13.14 -2.86 5.99
CA PRO A 61 -13.35 -4.03 6.84
C PRO A 61 -14.80 -4.07 7.37
N ASP A 62 -15.25 -5.21 7.87
CA ASP A 62 -16.50 -5.29 8.64
C ASP A 62 -16.33 -4.56 9.98
N PHE A 63 -17.31 -3.76 10.39
CA PHE A 63 -17.31 -3.05 11.67
C PHE A 63 -18.20 -3.72 12.73
N ASN A 64 -18.85 -4.86 12.42
CA ASN A 64 -19.58 -5.65 13.39
C ASN A 64 -18.64 -6.49 14.27
N PHE A 65 -18.18 -5.88 15.38
CA PHE A 65 -17.24 -6.52 16.32
C PHE A 65 -17.80 -7.77 17.03
N ASP A 66 -19.12 -7.93 17.14
CA ASP A 66 -19.72 -9.09 17.80
C ASP A 66 -19.65 -10.34 16.92
N GLU A 67 -19.81 -10.19 15.59
CA GLU A 67 -19.57 -11.28 14.63
C GLU A 67 -18.12 -11.77 14.68
N TYR A 68 -17.13 -10.88 14.83
CA TYR A 68 -15.72 -11.27 15.00
C TYR A 68 -15.48 -12.08 16.28
N ARG A 69 -16.17 -11.75 17.39
CA ARG A 69 -16.01 -12.46 18.66
C ARG A 69 -16.57 -13.88 18.59
N ASN A 70 -17.74 -14.03 17.98
CA ASN A 70 -18.41 -15.33 17.84
C ASN A 70 -17.70 -16.24 16.84
N SER A 71 -17.25 -15.69 15.70
CA SER A 71 -16.50 -16.45 14.68
C SER A 71 -15.15 -16.96 15.20
N LYS A 72 -14.42 -16.17 16.01
CA LYS A 72 -13.14 -16.63 16.59
C LYS A 72 -13.33 -17.80 17.55
N GLN A 73 -14.37 -17.77 18.39
CA GLN A 73 -14.66 -18.88 19.32
C GLN A 73 -15.11 -20.14 18.57
N GLN A 74 -16.05 -20.02 17.63
CA GLN A 74 -16.50 -21.15 16.81
C GLN A 74 -15.36 -21.79 16.01
N GLN A 75 -14.47 -20.97 15.43
CA GLN A 75 -13.34 -21.47 14.66
C GLN A 75 -12.25 -22.07 15.56
N TYR A 76 -12.02 -21.52 16.76
CA TYR A 76 -11.12 -22.12 17.74
C TYR A 76 -11.62 -23.49 18.22
N ASP A 77 -12.93 -23.63 18.43
CA ASP A 77 -13.55 -24.90 18.83
C ASP A 77 -13.48 -25.95 17.68
N VAL A 78 -13.65 -25.51 16.43
CA VAL A 78 -13.40 -26.34 15.24
C VAL A 78 -11.91 -26.71 15.10
N TYR A 79 -11.01 -25.78 15.38
CA TYR A 79 -9.56 -25.98 15.37
C TYR A 79 -9.12 -27.02 16.43
N GLN A 80 -9.61 -26.92 17.66
CA GLN A 80 -9.36 -27.92 18.72
C GLN A 80 -9.89 -29.31 18.36
N THR A 81 -10.98 -29.36 17.59
CA THR A 81 -11.57 -30.63 17.12
C THR A 81 -10.78 -31.23 15.94
N ARG A 82 -10.22 -30.41 15.04
CA ARG A 82 -9.48 -30.82 13.82
C ARG A 82 -7.97 -30.97 13.96
N LEU A 83 -7.36 -30.45 15.03
CA LEU A 83 -5.96 -30.72 15.39
C LEU A 83 -5.63 -32.23 15.56
N LYS A 84 -6.65 -33.09 15.54
CA LYS A 84 -6.50 -34.54 15.57
C LYS A 84 -6.21 -35.17 14.20
N THR A 85 -6.23 -34.44 13.07
CA THR A 85 -6.23 -35.09 11.75
C THR A 85 -5.15 -34.69 10.73
N THR A 86 -4.57 -33.48 10.66
CA THR A 86 -3.34 -33.20 9.85
C THR A 86 -2.77 -31.77 10.09
N ASP A 87 -1.47 -31.56 9.80
CA ASP A 87 -0.76 -30.25 9.87
C ASP A 87 -1.33 -29.16 8.94
N HIS A 88 -1.99 -29.54 7.84
CA HIS A 88 -2.50 -28.59 6.84
C HIS A 88 -3.70 -27.77 7.36
N ASP A 89 -4.62 -28.42 8.10
CA ASP A 89 -5.79 -27.76 8.68
C ASP A 89 -5.38 -26.71 9.72
N ALA A 90 -4.40 -27.03 10.57
CA ALA A 90 -3.89 -26.10 11.58
C ALA A 90 -3.36 -24.81 10.95
N ARG A 91 -2.68 -24.92 9.80
CA ARG A 91 -2.13 -23.76 9.09
C ARG A 91 -3.20 -22.90 8.41
N TYR A 92 -4.21 -23.52 7.81
CA TYR A 92 -5.36 -22.79 7.24
C TYR A 92 -6.06 -21.95 8.32
N PHE A 93 -6.31 -22.53 9.49
CA PHE A 93 -6.94 -21.79 10.61
C PHE A 93 -6.03 -20.69 11.17
N TYR A 94 -4.72 -20.90 11.21
CA TYR A 94 -3.77 -19.86 11.59
C TYR A 94 -3.85 -18.65 10.64
N LEU A 95 -3.80 -18.89 9.32
CA LEU A 95 -3.92 -17.82 8.31
C LEU A 95 -5.27 -17.09 8.39
N LEU A 96 -6.35 -17.84 8.61
CA LEU A 96 -7.69 -17.26 8.80
C LEU A 96 -7.76 -16.39 10.06
N SER A 97 -7.20 -16.86 11.18
CA SER A 97 -7.13 -16.09 12.42
C SER A 97 -6.31 -14.81 12.25
N ASP A 98 -5.14 -14.89 11.61
CA ASP A 98 -4.30 -13.73 11.30
C ASP A 98 -5.05 -12.72 10.42
N PHE A 99 -5.76 -13.19 9.38
CA PHE A 99 -6.59 -12.34 8.52
C PHE A 99 -7.71 -11.65 9.31
N MET A 100 -8.39 -12.36 10.21
CA MET A 100 -9.46 -11.80 11.04
C MET A 100 -8.93 -10.78 12.04
N ASP A 101 -7.81 -11.07 12.69
CA ASP A 101 -7.18 -10.16 13.65
C ASP A 101 -6.68 -8.88 12.93
N ALA A 102 -6.12 -9.02 11.71
CA ALA A 102 -5.75 -7.88 10.87
C ALA A 102 -6.96 -7.02 10.45
N ASN A 103 -8.07 -7.64 10.03
CA ASN A 103 -9.30 -6.91 9.68
C ASN A 103 -9.89 -6.19 10.89
N LYS A 104 -9.92 -6.84 12.05
CA LYS A 104 -10.36 -6.22 13.31
C LYS A 104 -9.50 -5.03 13.69
N ALA A 105 -8.17 -5.16 13.60
CA ALA A 105 -7.25 -4.06 13.87
C ALA A 105 -7.50 -2.86 12.93
N ARG A 106 -7.69 -3.14 11.63
CA ARG A 106 -8.05 -2.14 10.62
C ARG A 106 -9.38 -1.45 10.94
N ALA A 107 -10.42 -2.22 11.29
CA ALA A 107 -11.74 -1.69 11.65
C ALA A 107 -11.68 -0.78 12.89
N LEU A 108 -10.89 -1.16 13.90
CA LEU A 108 -10.66 -0.35 15.10
C LEU A 108 -9.92 0.96 14.78
N SER A 109 -8.85 0.91 13.99
CA SER A 109 -8.10 2.12 13.60
C SER A 109 -8.99 3.08 12.81
N ILE A 110 -9.72 2.60 11.80
CA ILE A 110 -10.67 3.43 11.03
C ILE A 110 -11.74 4.04 11.95
N SER A 111 -12.31 3.23 12.87
CA SER A 111 -13.32 3.72 13.82
C SER A 111 -12.78 4.82 14.74
N ARG A 112 -11.53 4.70 15.20
CA ARG A 112 -10.85 5.74 15.99
C ARG A 112 -10.60 7.00 15.15
N ALA A 113 -10.14 6.83 13.91
CA ALA A 113 -9.92 7.93 12.98
C ALA A 113 -11.22 8.72 12.72
N VAL A 114 -12.35 8.03 12.48
CA VAL A 114 -13.67 8.66 12.29
C VAL A 114 -14.12 9.40 13.55
N LYS A 115 -13.97 8.81 14.73
CA LYS A 115 -14.27 9.48 16.01
C LYS A 115 -13.45 10.75 16.20
N LEU A 116 -12.16 10.69 15.87
CA LEU A 116 -11.26 11.85 15.96
C LEU A 116 -11.61 12.92 14.92
N ALA A 117 -11.90 12.51 13.67
CA ALA A 117 -12.34 13.43 12.61
C ALA A 117 -13.63 14.16 12.99
N LYS A 118 -14.58 13.47 13.64
CA LYS A 118 -15.81 14.10 14.17
C LYS A 118 -15.51 15.22 15.16
N LYS A 119 -14.48 15.06 16.02
CA LYS A 119 -14.05 16.10 16.97
C LYS A 119 -13.47 17.33 16.27
N TYR A 120 -12.71 17.13 15.20
CA TYR A 120 -12.08 18.21 14.43
C TYR A 120 -12.93 18.73 13.26
N LEU A 121 -14.16 18.25 13.08
CA LEU A 121 -14.98 18.52 11.89
C LEU A 121 -15.26 20.01 11.66
N ASN A 122 -15.36 20.78 12.74
CA ASN A 122 -15.63 22.22 12.71
C ASN A 122 -14.39 23.08 12.97
N GLU A 123 -13.23 22.45 13.20
CA GLU A 123 -11.98 23.18 13.36
C GLU A 123 -11.47 23.63 11.99
N PRO A 124 -11.04 24.89 11.85
CA PRO A 124 -10.56 25.42 10.57
C PRO A 124 -9.26 24.75 10.10
N GLU A 125 -8.42 24.36 11.06
CA GLU A 125 -7.19 23.62 10.81
C GLU A 125 -6.74 22.85 12.06
N PHE A 126 -6.00 21.77 11.83
CA PHE A 126 -5.22 21.05 12.83
C PHE A 126 -3.90 20.56 12.22
N TYR A 127 -3.01 20.09 13.08
CA TYR A 127 -1.65 19.72 12.70
C TYR A 127 -1.36 18.29 13.16
N ASN A 128 -0.65 17.51 12.35
CA ASN A 128 -0.14 16.21 12.78
C ASN A 128 1.25 16.37 13.40
N THR A 129 1.43 15.84 14.61
CA THR A 129 2.73 15.74 15.26
C THR A 129 3.58 14.66 14.60
N MET A 130 4.84 14.98 14.34
CA MET A 130 5.79 14.09 13.68
C MET A 130 6.81 13.52 14.68
N MET A 131 7.22 12.29 14.45
CA MET A 131 8.33 11.62 15.13
C MET A 131 9.28 11.04 14.08
N CYS A 132 10.50 10.69 14.48
CA CYS A 132 11.45 10.00 13.60
C CYS A 132 11.79 8.63 14.19
N ASP A 133 12.01 7.61 13.38
CA ASP A 133 12.66 6.39 13.86
C ASP A 133 14.19 6.58 13.99
N PHE A 134 14.89 5.55 14.49
CA PHE A 134 16.35 5.55 14.60
C PHE A 134 17.09 5.64 13.26
N ARG A 135 16.39 5.48 12.13
CA ARG A 135 16.92 5.63 10.76
C ARG A 135 16.58 7.00 10.15
N GLY A 136 15.92 7.88 10.90
CA GLY A 136 15.49 9.22 10.47
C GLY A 136 14.20 9.24 9.65
N ARG A 137 13.49 8.12 9.47
CA ARG A 137 12.20 8.10 8.77
C ARG A 137 11.14 8.77 9.63
N MET A 138 10.31 9.60 9.01
CA MET A 138 9.33 10.43 9.72
C MET A 138 7.95 9.76 9.76
N TYR A 139 7.33 9.77 10.94
CA TYR A 139 6.05 9.13 11.24
C TYR A 139 5.11 10.08 11.96
N THR A 140 3.80 9.84 11.87
CA THR A 140 2.77 10.54 12.64
C THR A 140 2.31 9.67 13.79
N SER A 141 1.95 10.28 14.92
CA SER A 141 1.42 9.56 16.09
C SER A 141 -0.10 9.41 16.12
N SER A 142 -0.82 10.10 15.22
CA SER A 142 -2.28 10.22 15.25
C SER A 142 -2.98 9.15 14.40
N GLU A 143 -4.08 8.61 14.92
CA GLU A 143 -5.03 7.76 14.18
C GLU A 143 -5.73 8.53 13.04
N LEU A 144 -5.84 9.86 13.15
CA LEU A 144 -6.24 10.74 12.05
C LEU A 144 -4.97 11.41 11.50
N SER A 145 -4.32 10.76 10.55
CA SER A 145 -3.12 11.30 9.90
C SER A 145 -2.93 10.80 8.46
N PHE A 146 -2.09 11.52 7.71
CA PHE A 146 -1.87 11.28 6.28
C PHE A 146 -1.04 10.00 5.97
N MET A 147 -0.57 9.28 6.99
CA MET A 147 0.11 7.98 6.87
C MET A 147 -0.79 6.77 7.16
N GLN A 148 -2.07 7.00 7.45
CA GLN A 148 -3.02 5.94 7.79
C GLN A 148 -3.62 5.28 6.54
N HIS A 149 -4.63 4.44 6.73
CA HIS A 149 -5.36 3.79 5.65
C HIS A 149 -5.96 4.78 4.64
N ASP A 150 -6.21 4.31 3.41
CA ASP A 150 -6.76 5.09 2.29
C ASP A 150 -7.96 5.97 2.68
N CYS A 151 -8.97 5.41 3.37
CA CYS A 151 -10.14 6.16 3.82
C CYS A 151 -9.81 7.25 4.85
N THR A 152 -8.88 7.00 5.77
CA THR A 152 -8.41 8.01 6.73
C THR A 152 -7.65 9.12 6.03
N ARG A 153 -6.83 8.79 5.04
CA ARG A 153 -6.12 9.79 4.22
C ARG A 153 -7.09 10.62 3.39
N ALA A 154 -8.13 10.01 2.85
CA ALA A 154 -9.17 10.72 2.09
C ALA A 154 -10.03 11.67 2.95
N MET A 155 -10.16 11.41 4.25
CA MET A 155 -10.75 12.36 5.21
C MET A 155 -9.88 13.60 5.45
N LEU A 156 -8.65 13.64 4.94
CA LEU A 156 -7.71 14.75 5.15
C LEU A 156 -7.49 15.53 3.87
N GLU A 157 -7.53 16.85 3.99
CA GLU A 157 -7.14 17.77 2.94
C GLU A 157 -6.33 18.94 3.52
N PHE A 158 -5.56 19.63 2.69
CA PHE A 158 -4.83 20.81 3.15
C PHE A 158 -5.84 21.90 3.58
N SER A 159 -5.65 22.51 4.74
CA SER A 159 -6.51 23.63 5.14
C SER A 159 -6.34 24.82 4.18
N LYS A 160 -5.10 25.05 3.73
CA LYS A 160 -4.73 26.11 2.78
C LYS A 160 -4.74 25.56 1.35
N GLY A 161 -5.85 25.77 0.65
CA GLY A 161 -6.00 25.37 -0.76
C GLY A 161 -5.29 26.29 -1.74
N LYS A 162 -5.11 25.80 -2.98
CA LYS A 162 -4.52 26.58 -4.09
C LYS A 162 -5.39 26.49 -5.33
N LYS A 163 -5.43 27.58 -6.09
CA LYS A 163 -6.14 27.62 -7.37
C LYS A 163 -5.44 26.78 -8.44
N LEU A 164 -6.20 26.02 -9.23
CA LEU A 164 -5.70 25.30 -10.40
C LEU A 164 -5.51 26.27 -11.59
N LYS A 165 -4.55 27.19 -11.47
CA LYS A 165 -4.35 28.30 -12.43
C LYS A 165 -3.59 27.90 -13.68
N THR A 166 -2.66 26.96 -13.56
CA THR A 166 -1.71 26.61 -14.62
C THR A 166 -2.11 25.32 -15.31
N LYS A 167 -1.76 25.19 -16.58
CA LYS A 167 -1.90 23.93 -17.34
C LYS A 167 -1.25 22.77 -16.58
N LEU A 168 -0.02 22.96 -16.10
CA LEU A 168 0.71 21.96 -15.30
C LEU A 168 -0.04 21.58 -14.00
N GLY A 169 -0.67 22.54 -13.31
CA GLY A 169 -1.44 22.27 -12.10
C GLY A 169 -2.70 21.42 -12.39
N VAL A 170 -3.39 21.71 -13.49
CA VAL A 170 -4.53 20.91 -13.96
C VAL A 170 -4.10 19.52 -14.39
N GLU A 171 -2.99 19.41 -15.13
CA GLU A 171 -2.43 18.13 -15.56
C GLU A 171 -2.00 17.28 -14.36
N ALA A 172 -1.28 17.85 -13.39
CA ALA A 172 -0.89 17.17 -12.16
C ALA A 172 -2.10 16.68 -11.37
N PHE A 173 -3.16 17.49 -11.29
CA PHE A 173 -4.42 17.13 -10.64
C PHE A 173 -5.09 15.94 -11.33
N LYS A 174 -5.21 15.94 -12.67
CA LYS A 174 -5.77 14.81 -13.42
C LYS A 174 -4.89 13.56 -13.36
N ILE A 175 -3.58 13.70 -13.50
CA ILE A 175 -2.62 12.60 -13.38
C ILE A 175 -2.71 11.96 -11.99
N HIS A 176 -2.91 12.76 -10.93
CA HIS A 176 -3.15 12.24 -9.59
C HIS A 176 -4.39 11.34 -9.54
N GLY A 177 -5.53 11.79 -10.07
CA GLY A 177 -6.73 10.96 -10.19
C GLY A 177 -6.48 9.64 -10.94
N ALA A 178 -5.76 9.70 -12.06
CA ALA A 178 -5.41 8.50 -12.83
C ALA A 178 -4.49 7.54 -12.05
N ASN A 179 -3.52 8.09 -11.30
CA ASN A 179 -2.64 7.28 -10.44
C ASN A 179 -3.42 6.57 -9.34
N LEU A 180 -4.41 7.23 -8.74
CA LEU A 180 -5.30 6.62 -7.75
C LEU A 180 -6.14 5.50 -8.38
N ALA A 181 -6.54 5.63 -9.65
CA ALA A 181 -7.21 4.60 -10.44
C ALA A 181 -6.27 3.51 -11.04
N GLY A 182 -5.05 3.35 -10.49
CA GLY A 182 -4.11 2.32 -10.91
C GLY A 182 -3.35 2.59 -12.22
N LYS A 183 -3.49 3.78 -12.84
CA LYS A 183 -2.87 4.12 -14.15
C LYS A 183 -1.45 4.66 -14.05
N SER A 184 -0.78 4.47 -12.91
CA SER A 184 0.56 5.00 -12.62
C SER A 184 1.68 4.45 -13.52
N LYS A 185 1.41 3.42 -14.32
CA LYS A 185 2.34 2.79 -15.29
C LYS A 185 2.14 3.26 -16.73
N GLU A 186 1.10 4.03 -17.00
CA GLU A 186 0.83 4.58 -18.33
C GLU A 186 1.58 5.91 -18.55
N SER A 187 1.68 6.37 -19.79
CA SER A 187 2.26 7.68 -20.10
C SER A 187 1.42 8.81 -19.46
N TYR A 188 1.98 10.00 -19.29
CA TYR A 188 1.18 11.14 -18.79
C TYR A 188 0.02 11.47 -19.72
N SER A 189 0.20 11.33 -21.04
CA SER A 189 -0.88 11.55 -22.03
C SER A 189 -2.03 10.56 -21.82
N ASP A 190 -1.73 9.28 -21.65
CA ASP A 190 -2.75 8.24 -21.45
C ASP A 190 -3.49 8.42 -20.12
N ARG A 191 -2.79 8.83 -19.06
CA ARG A 191 -3.41 9.17 -17.77
C ARG A 191 -4.40 10.33 -17.88
N LEU A 192 -4.05 11.38 -18.63
CA LEU A 192 -4.96 12.50 -18.88
C LEU A 192 -6.19 12.02 -19.68
N LYS A 193 -5.95 11.24 -20.74
CA LYS A 193 -7.02 10.65 -21.57
C LYS A 193 -7.95 9.74 -20.75
N PHE A 194 -7.42 8.98 -19.80
CA PHE A 194 -8.21 8.15 -18.90
C PHE A 194 -9.22 8.97 -18.09
N ILE A 195 -8.80 10.11 -17.52
CA ILE A 195 -9.70 11.01 -16.80
C ILE A 195 -10.75 11.60 -17.74
N ASP A 196 -10.33 12.09 -18.91
CA ASP A 196 -11.24 12.72 -19.87
C ASP A 196 -12.29 11.72 -20.39
N THR A 197 -11.90 10.47 -20.65
CA THR A 197 -12.80 9.40 -21.13
C THR A 197 -13.78 8.96 -20.04
N ASN A 198 -13.39 9.02 -18.76
CA ASN A 198 -14.22 8.62 -17.63
C ASN A 198 -14.92 9.81 -16.94
N GLU A 199 -14.88 11.01 -17.51
CA GLU A 199 -15.45 12.22 -16.91
C GLU A 199 -16.91 12.02 -16.49
N LYS A 200 -17.74 11.39 -17.34
CA LYS A 200 -19.14 11.10 -17.01
C LYS A 200 -19.25 10.24 -15.75
N ASN A 201 -18.47 9.16 -15.65
CA ASN A 201 -18.51 8.28 -14.48
C ASN A 201 -18.04 9.01 -13.21
N ILE A 202 -17.01 9.85 -13.31
CA ILE A 202 -16.51 10.70 -12.22
C ILE A 202 -17.59 11.68 -11.74
N LEU A 203 -18.38 12.26 -12.65
CA LEU A 203 -19.44 13.20 -12.28
C LEU A 203 -20.72 12.51 -11.78
N GLU A 204 -21.00 11.29 -12.20
CA GLU A 204 -22.14 10.50 -11.71
C GLU A 204 -21.88 9.92 -10.31
N VAL A 205 -20.67 9.44 -10.03
CA VAL A 205 -20.36 8.74 -8.76
C VAL A 205 -20.53 9.64 -7.53
N VAL A 206 -20.28 10.94 -7.67
CA VAL A 206 -20.40 11.90 -6.57
C VAL A 206 -21.86 12.23 -6.21
N LYS A 207 -22.84 11.80 -7.01
CA LYS A 207 -24.27 11.98 -6.71
C LYS A 207 -24.76 10.98 -5.68
N ASP A 208 -24.31 9.73 -5.78
CA ASP A 208 -24.59 8.67 -4.82
C ASP A 208 -23.41 7.66 -4.76
N PRO A 209 -22.37 7.95 -3.97
CA PRO A 209 -21.16 7.13 -3.92
C PRO A 209 -21.31 5.82 -3.14
N ILE A 210 -22.44 5.62 -2.44
CA ILE A 210 -22.73 4.37 -1.73
C ILE A 210 -23.31 3.36 -2.72
N GLU A 211 -24.27 3.78 -3.55
CA GLU A 211 -24.89 2.92 -4.57
C GLU A 211 -24.03 2.78 -5.83
N ASN A 212 -23.41 3.87 -6.30
CA ASN A 212 -22.52 3.81 -7.45
C ASN A 212 -21.11 3.39 -7.03
N LYS A 213 -20.79 2.10 -7.19
CA LYS A 213 -19.51 1.49 -6.76
C LYS A 213 -18.37 1.61 -7.77
N TRP A 214 -18.58 2.32 -8.89
CA TRP A 214 -17.56 2.44 -9.96
C TRP A 214 -16.19 2.93 -9.45
N TRP A 215 -16.18 3.85 -8.47
CA TRP A 215 -14.95 4.35 -7.86
C TRP A 215 -14.17 3.26 -7.10
N ILE A 216 -14.86 2.28 -6.51
CA ILE A 216 -14.24 1.12 -5.84
C ILE A 216 -13.63 0.20 -6.88
N ASP A 217 -14.39 -0.09 -7.94
CA ASP A 217 -13.99 -1.02 -8.98
C ASP A 217 -12.74 -0.56 -9.71
N VAL A 218 -12.66 0.74 -10.01
CA VAL A 218 -11.57 1.29 -10.81
C VAL A 218 -10.30 1.58 -10.00
N ALA A 219 -10.42 1.96 -8.72
CA ALA A 219 -9.28 2.39 -7.90
C ALA A 219 -8.83 1.37 -6.85
N LYS A 220 -9.62 0.33 -6.59
CA LYS A 220 -9.28 -0.81 -5.72
C LYS A 220 -8.77 -0.35 -4.34
N GLU A 221 -7.46 -0.40 -4.11
CA GLU A 221 -6.85 -0.04 -2.83
C GLU A 221 -6.88 1.46 -2.50
N LYS A 222 -6.95 2.33 -3.52
CA LYS A 222 -6.92 3.79 -3.37
C LYS A 222 -8.29 4.45 -3.58
N SER A 223 -9.34 3.67 -3.38
CA SER A 223 -10.72 4.03 -3.70
C SER A 223 -11.17 5.33 -3.02
N TRP A 224 -10.96 5.50 -1.73
CA TRP A 224 -11.48 6.66 -1.00
C TRP A 224 -10.78 7.95 -1.40
N GLN A 225 -9.47 7.89 -1.64
CA GLN A 225 -8.75 9.05 -2.17
C GLN A 225 -9.20 9.36 -3.60
N PHE A 226 -9.52 8.35 -4.40
CA PHE A 226 -10.11 8.55 -5.73
C PHE A 226 -11.50 9.19 -5.63
N LEU A 227 -12.34 8.79 -4.67
CA LEU A 227 -13.63 9.44 -4.42
C LEU A 227 -13.46 10.91 -3.99
N ALA A 228 -12.46 11.20 -3.15
CA ALA A 228 -12.11 12.59 -2.79
C ALA A 228 -11.71 13.40 -4.04
N PHE A 229 -10.92 12.80 -4.93
CA PHE A 229 -10.61 13.37 -6.24
C PHE A 229 -11.86 13.60 -7.08
N CYS A 230 -12.83 12.67 -7.14
CA CYS A 230 -14.07 12.84 -7.91
C CYS A 230 -14.87 14.07 -7.44
N PHE A 231 -14.97 14.29 -6.13
CA PHE A 231 -15.62 15.49 -5.57
C PHE A 231 -14.90 16.78 -5.97
N GLU A 232 -13.58 16.80 -5.89
CA GLU A 232 -12.75 17.95 -6.31
C GLU A 232 -12.82 18.16 -7.83
N TYR A 233 -12.90 17.08 -8.62
CA TYR A 233 -13.03 17.13 -10.08
C TYR A 233 -14.37 17.75 -10.50
N LYS A 234 -15.48 17.36 -9.85
CA LYS A 234 -16.77 18.02 -10.06
C LYS A 234 -16.70 19.53 -9.82
N ASN A 235 -16.14 19.94 -8.68
CA ASN A 235 -15.98 21.37 -8.36
C ASN A 235 -15.11 22.09 -9.41
N TYR A 236 -14.03 21.45 -9.86
CA TYR A 236 -13.18 21.97 -10.93
C TYR A 236 -13.94 22.13 -12.26
N LYS A 237 -14.81 21.18 -12.63
CA LYS A 237 -15.63 21.29 -13.84
C LYS A 237 -16.64 22.43 -13.79
N GLU A 238 -17.18 22.72 -12.60
CA GLU A 238 -18.13 23.81 -12.39
C GLU A 238 -17.44 25.19 -12.34
N LEU A 239 -16.27 25.28 -11.71
CA LEU A 239 -15.59 26.57 -11.44
C LEU A 239 -14.40 26.87 -12.37
N GLY A 240 -13.92 25.88 -13.11
CA GLY A 240 -12.71 25.97 -13.94
C GLY A 240 -11.49 26.38 -13.12
N THR A 241 -10.69 27.31 -13.67
CA THR A 241 -9.45 27.82 -13.03
C THR A 241 -9.70 28.65 -11.76
N LYS A 242 -10.96 28.98 -11.45
CA LYS A 242 -11.33 29.62 -10.19
C LYS A 242 -11.40 28.63 -9.02
N HIS A 243 -11.49 27.33 -9.30
CA HIS A 243 -11.52 26.27 -8.30
C HIS A 243 -10.29 26.33 -7.38
N ILE A 244 -10.51 26.31 -6.07
CA ILE A 244 -9.47 26.23 -5.04
C ILE A 244 -9.46 24.78 -4.56
N SER A 245 -8.45 24.03 -4.99
CA SER A 245 -8.29 22.65 -4.55
C SER A 245 -7.52 22.58 -3.23
N HIS A 246 -7.99 21.70 -2.36
CA HIS A 246 -7.39 21.35 -1.07
C HIS A 246 -6.79 19.95 -1.09
N LEU A 247 -7.04 19.19 -2.17
CA LEU A 247 -6.60 17.81 -2.33
C LEU A 247 -5.06 17.68 -2.29
N PRO A 248 -4.52 16.78 -1.43
CA PRO A 248 -3.11 16.43 -1.46
C PRO A 248 -2.75 15.60 -2.70
N ILE A 249 -1.98 16.18 -3.62
CA ILE A 249 -1.44 15.46 -4.79
C ILE A 249 -0.22 14.62 -4.38
N GLN A 250 -0.31 13.31 -4.56
CA GLN A 250 0.76 12.36 -4.25
C GLN A 250 1.71 12.15 -5.42
N ILE A 251 2.99 12.17 -5.11
CA ILE A 251 4.09 11.93 -6.04
C ILE A 251 4.94 10.81 -5.44
N ASP A 252 4.71 9.60 -5.93
CA ASP A 252 5.38 8.39 -5.43
C ASP A 252 6.54 8.01 -6.36
N ALA A 253 7.69 7.66 -5.77
CA ALA A 253 8.84 7.15 -6.50
C ALA A 253 8.68 5.65 -6.84
N THR A 254 9.13 5.24 -8.03
CA THR A 254 9.21 3.82 -8.38
C THR A 254 10.46 3.22 -7.73
N ALA A 255 10.28 2.23 -6.86
CA ALA A 255 11.38 1.47 -6.25
C ALA A 255 12.50 2.37 -5.64
N SER A 256 12.13 3.25 -4.69
CA SER A 256 13.04 4.27 -4.14
C SER A 256 14.40 3.73 -3.68
N LEU A 257 14.46 2.54 -3.10
CA LEU A 257 15.72 1.91 -2.70
C LEU A 257 16.62 1.60 -3.90
N LEU A 258 16.06 1.05 -4.99
CA LEU A 258 16.81 0.77 -6.21
C LEU A 258 17.27 2.06 -6.90
N GLN A 259 16.48 3.14 -6.81
CA GLN A 259 16.92 4.47 -7.27
C GLN A 259 18.13 4.98 -6.46
N HIS A 260 18.14 4.80 -5.14
CA HIS A 260 19.30 5.17 -4.33
C HIS A 260 20.51 4.29 -4.64
N ILE A 261 20.33 2.99 -4.82
CA ILE A 261 21.41 2.07 -5.19
C ILE A 261 22.01 2.47 -6.53
N SER A 262 21.19 2.72 -7.57
CA SER A 262 21.68 3.11 -8.89
C SER A 262 22.45 4.43 -8.87
N MET A 263 22.04 5.40 -8.03
CA MET A 263 22.81 6.64 -7.82
C MET A 263 24.17 6.39 -7.16
N ILE A 264 24.21 5.56 -6.12
CA ILE A 264 25.44 5.27 -5.37
C ILE A 264 26.43 4.49 -6.24
N THR A 265 25.95 3.48 -6.98
CA THR A 265 26.78 2.65 -7.85
C THR A 265 27.05 3.29 -9.21
N LYS A 266 26.34 4.38 -9.55
CA LYS A 266 26.32 5.01 -10.88
C LYS A 266 25.92 4.03 -11.99
N ASP A 267 25.04 3.09 -11.65
CA ASP A 267 24.49 2.13 -12.60
C ASP A 267 23.42 2.80 -13.46
N LYS A 268 23.79 3.08 -14.72
CA LYS A 268 22.92 3.74 -15.68
C LYS A 268 21.73 2.87 -16.08
N GLU A 269 21.93 1.57 -16.27
CA GLU A 269 20.85 0.66 -16.69
C GLU A 269 19.80 0.56 -15.59
N LEU A 270 20.24 0.37 -14.33
CA LEU A 270 19.32 0.36 -13.20
C LEU A 270 18.64 1.72 -12.99
N ALA A 271 19.34 2.84 -13.24
CA ALA A 271 18.75 4.18 -13.19
C ALA A 271 17.64 4.38 -14.25
N GLU A 272 17.79 3.83 -15.45
CA GLU A 272 16.75 3.81 -16.48
C GLU A 272 15.56 2.94 -16.05
N LYS A 273 15.81 1.69 -15.58
CA LYS A 273 14.77 0.75 -15.13
C LYS A 273 13.97 1.24 -13.91
N THR A 274 14.57 2.13 -13.12
CA THR A 274 13.92 2.73 -11.93
C THR A 274 13.31 4.11 -12.19
N ASN A 275 13.29 4.58 -13.45
CA ASN A 275 12.77 5.89 -13.86
C ASN A 275 13.51 7.09 -13.23
N LEU A 276 14.76 6.91 -12.81
CA LEU A 276 15.61 8.03 -12.40
C LEU A 276 16.09 8.82 -13.62
N ILE A 277 16.30 8.13 -14.73
CA ILE A 277 16.51 8.72 -16.06
C ILE A 277 15.15 8.79 -16.78
N LYS A 278 14.95 9.86 -17.56
CA LYS A 278 13.69 10.11 -18.27
C LYS A 278 13.46 9.04 -19.34
N ASN A 279 12.35 8.34 -19.23
CA ASN A 279 11.82 7.41 -20.24
C ASN A 279 10.58 8.01 -20.93
N GLU A 280 10.22 7.52 -22.12
CA GLU A 280 8.98 7.90 -22.81
C GLU A 280 7.73 7.44 -22.06
N LYS A 281 7.77 6.21 -21.53
CA LYS A 281 6.79 5.62 -20.63
C LYS A 281 7.50 5.21 -19.33
N PRO A 282 6.84 5.32 -18.16
CA PRO A 282 7.39 4.79 -16.93
C PRO A 282 7.73 3.31 -17.07
N TYR A 283 8.98 2.98 -16.81
CA TYR A 283 9.50 1.64 -16.78
C TYR A 283 8.94 0.88 -15.57
N ASP A 284 8.65 -0.41 -15.75
CA ASP A 284 8.13 -1.28 -14.70
C ASP A 284 9.05 -2.48 -14.45
N ILE A 285 10.12 -2.24 -13.70
CA ILE A 285 11.15 -3.24 -13.38
C ILE A 285 10.58 -4.55 -12.80
N TYR A 286 9.45 -4.49 -12.09
CA TYR A 286 8.83 -5.69 -11.53
C TYR A 286 8.12 -6.54 -12.57
N THR A 287 7.62 -5.93 -13.64
CA THR A 287 7.04 -6.65 -14.78
C THR A 287 8.13 -7.28 -15.62
N GLU A 288 9.25 -6.59 -15.86
CA GLU A 288 10.41 -7.19 -16.53
C GLU A 288 10.92 -8.43 -15.77
N ILE A 289 11.13 -8.32 -14.46
CA ILE A 289 11.56 -9.46 -13.63
C ILE A 289 10.53 -10.60 -13.64
N LEU A 290 9.23 -10.27 -13.72
CA LEU A 290 8.17 -11.27 -13.87
C LEU A 290 8.30 -12.03 -15.20
N GLU A 291 8.46 -11.30 -16.30
CA GLU A 291 8.61 -11.88 -17.64
C GLU A 291 9.87 -12.76 -17.73
N GLU A 292 10.97 -12.33 -17.13
CA GLU A 292 12.20 -13.14 -17.01
C GLU A 292 11.98 -14.41 -16.19
N ALA A 293 11.29 -14.30 -15.04
CA ALA A 293 10.98 -15.46 -14.20
C ALA A 293 10.07 -16.47 -14.93
N GLU A 294 9.07 -15.99 -15.65
CA GLU A 294 8.18 -16.82 -16.47
C GLU A 294 8.95 -17.51 -17.61
N ALA A 295 9.89 -16.83 -18.25
CA ALA A 295 10.72 -17.42 -19.29
C ALA A 295 11.64 -18.54 -18.74
N ILE A 296 12.22 -18.35 -17.55
CA ILE A 296 13.00 -19.41 -16.87
C ILE A 296 12.11 -20.62 -16.56
N LEU A 297 10.92 -20.39 -16.00
CA LEU A 297 9.97 -21.47 -15.72
C LEU A 297 9.56 -22.23 -16.98
N HIS A 298 9.33 -21.52 -18.09
CA HIS A 298 8.98 -22.13 -19.36
C HIS A 298 10.12 -22.97 -19.94
N ASN A 299 11.37 -22.49 -19.88
CA ASN A 299 12.53 -23.22 -20.39
C ASN A 299 12.90 -24.43 -19.52
N GLU A 300 12.72 -24.35 -18.21
CA GLU A 300 12.93 -25.49 -17.29
C GLU A 300 11.80 -26.53 -17.42
N TYR A 301 10.61 -26.11 -17.86
CA TYR A 301 9.46 -26.96 -18.06
C TYR A 301 9.40 -27.53 -19.48
N HIS A 302 9.79 -28.79 -19.64
CA HIS A 302 9.51 -29.58 -20.85
C HIS A 302 8.67 -30.81 -20.46
N GLU A 303 7.42 -30.85 -20.93
CA GLU A 303 6.44 -31.92 -20.61
C GLU A 303 7.00 -33.34 -20.84
N GLU A 304 7.86 -33.52 -21.85
CA GLU A 304 8.30 -34.85 -22.29
C GLU A 304 9.42 -35.48 -21.44
N HIS A 305 10.11 -34.73 -20.56
CA HIS A 305 11.32 -35.22 -19.85
C HIS A 305 11.44 -34.75 -18.38
N ALA A 306 10.32 -34.57 -17.67
CA ALA A 306 10.34 -34.21 -16.26
C ALA A 306 10.72 -35.44 -15.39
N VAL A 307 11.99 -35.53 -14.99
CA VAL A 307 12.37 -36.39 -13.87
C VAL A 307 11.74 -35.79 -12.62
N GLU A 308 10.71 -36.40 -12.05
CA GLU A 308 9.97 -35.84 -10.91
C GLU A 308 10.86 -35.64 -9.68
N SER A 309 11.94 -36.41 -9.55
CA SER A 309 12.79 -36.42 -8.36
C SER A 309 14.16 -37.05 -8.59
N GLU A 310 15.14 -36.59 -7.82
CA GLU A 310 16.53 -37.05 -7.84
C GLU A 310 17.01 -37.39 -6.43
N PHE A 311 18.10 -38.15 -6.32
CA PHE A 311 18.72 -38.46 -5.03
C PHE A 311 19.88 -37.49 -4.75
N VAL A 312 19.76 -36.69 -3.70
CA VAL A 312 20.79 -35.75 -3.26
C VAL A 312 21.31 -36.17 -1.89
N TYR A 313 22.63 -36.12 -1.69
CA TYR A 313 23.23 -36.39 -0.39
C TYR A 313 22.94 -35.24 0.58
N SER A 314 22.27 -35.53 1.69
CA SER A 314 21.98 -34.55 2.74
C SER A 314 23.02 -34.67 3.86
N GLU A 315 23.87 -33.64 4.01
CA GLU A 315 24.82 -33.52 5.13
C GLU A 315 24.13 -33.61 6.49
N GLN A 316 22.95 -33.00 6.64
CA GLN A 316 22.17 -33.02 7.88
C GLN A 316 21.71 -34.42 8.28
N HIS A 317 21.35 -35.26 7.31
CA HIS A 317 20.81 -36.61 7.56
C HIS A 317 21.83 -37.73 7.27
N LYS A 318 23.04 -37.37 6.80
CA LYS A 318 24.12 -38.27 6.38
C LYS A 318 23.68 -39.40 5.45
N LYS A 319 22.72 -39.12 4.55
CA LYS A 319 22.18 -40.09 3.59
C LYS A 319 21.71 -39.42 2.30
N TYR A 320 21.60 -40.21 1.23
CA TYR A 320 20.89 -39.80 0.03
C TYR A 320 19.38 -39.72 0.31
N ILE A 321 18.78 -38.58 -0.01
CA ILE A 321 17.35 -38.34 0.09
C ILE A 321 16.78 -38.05 -1.30
N LYS A 322 15.57 -38.56 -1.54
CA LYS A 322 14.82 -38.27 -2.76
C LYS A 322 14.20 -36.88 -2.65
N VAL A 323 14.61 -35.96 -3.52
CA VAL A 323 14.11 -34.58 -3.57
C VAL A 323 13.49 -34.30 -4.93
N PRO A 324 12.46 -33.44 -5.03
CA PRO A 324 11.94 -33.05 -6.32
C PRO A 324 12.96 -32.23 -7.12
N THR A 325 13.01 -32.42 -8.44
CA THR A 325 13.95 -31.69 -9.30
C THR A 325 13.45 -30.25 -9.57
N ASN A 326 14.34 -29.40 -10.09
CA ASN A 326 13.94 -28.07 -10.60
C ASN A 326 12.82 -28.16 -11.66
N LYS A 327 12.84 -29.18 -12.52
CA LYS A 327 11.80 -29.42 -13.52
C LYS A 327 10.43 -29.70 -12.90
N PHE A 328 10.39 -30.50 -11.83
CA PHE A 328 9.17 -30.74 -11.07
C PHE A 328 8.62 -29.42 -10.51
N TYR A 329 9.48 -28.62 -9.87
CA TYR A 329 9.06 -27.32 -9.32
C TYR A 329 8.66 -26.33 -10.41
N ALA A 330 9.32 -26.33 -11.57
CA ALA A 330 8.92 -25.50 -12.71
C ALA A 330 7.50 -25.83 -13.18
N GLY A 331 7.14 -27.12 -13.21
CA GLY A 331 5.76 -27.56 -13.47
C GLY A 331 4.76 -27.14 -12.40
N VAL A 332 5.12 -27.21 -11.10
CA VAL A 332 4.25 -26.69 -10.04
C VAL A 332 4.03 -25.19 -10.22
N TRP A 333 5.10 -24.45 -10.46
CA TRP A 333 5.06 -23.00 -10.63
C TRP A 333 4.38 -22.56 -11.94
N SER A 334 4.37 -23.38 -12.99
CA SER A 334 3.60 -23.08 -14.20
C SER A 334 2.09 -23.19 -13.98
N THR A 335 1.63 -24.02 -13.03
CA THR A 335 0.22 -24.05 -12.61
C THR A 335 -0.17 -22.89 -11.70
N VAL A 336 0.81 -22.25 -11.09
CA VAL A 336 0.65 -21.18 -10.11
C VAL A 336 1.01 -19.85 -10.78
N LYS A 337 0.00 -19.09 -11.23
CA LYS A 337 0.24 -17.84 -11.97
C LYS A 337 1.06 -16.86 -11.12
N LEU A 338 2.31 -16.62 -11.53
CA LEU A 338 3.15 -15.58 -10.93
C LEU A 338 2.50 -14.21 -11.15
N THR A 339 2.52 -13.37 -10.12
CA THR A 339 1.97 -12.02 -10.19
C THR A 339 3.07 -11.00 -10.02
N ARG A 340 2.88 -9.83 -10.65
CA ARG A 340 3.77 -8.68 -10.50
C ARG A 340 3.93 -8.26 -9.04
N ASP A 341 2.88 -8.38 -8.23
CA ASP A 341 2.92 -8.00 -6.81
C ASP A 341 3.72 -9.01 -5.97
N LEU A 342 3.62 -10.31 -6.29
CA LEU A 342 4.48 -11.33 -5.70
C LEU A 342 5.96 -11.06 -6.01
N ILE A 343 6.29 -10.79 -7.28
CA ILE A 343 7.66 -10.43 -7.70
C ILE A 343 8.13 -9.16 -6.99
N LYS A 344 7.28 -8.14 -6.88
CA LYS A 344 7.61 -6.92 -6.14
C LYS A 344 7.92 -7.21 -4.66
N GLN A 345 7.10 -8.01 -3.98
CA GLN A 345 7.37 -8.38 -2.58
C GLN A 345 8.68 -9.16 -2.44
N ALA A 346 8.94 -10.09 -3.35
CA ALA A 346 10.17 -10.88 -3.41
C ALA A 346 11.43 -10.02 -3.57
N VAL A 347 11.43 -9.13 -4.57
CA VAL A 347 12.54 -8.22 -4.87
C VAL A 347 12.77 -7.29 -3.69
N ILE A 348 11.72 -6.66 -3.16
CA ILE A 348 11.82 -5.76 -2.00
C ILE A 348 12.40 -6.52 -0.80
N GLY A 349 11.85 -7.70 -0.48
CA GLY A 349 12.34 -8.54 0.62
C GLY A 349 13.83 -8.81 0.50
N THR A 350 14.30 -9.18 -0.69
CA THR A 350 15.71 -9.49 -0.95
C THR A 350 16.61 -8.27 -0.77
N VAL A 351 16.25 -7.12 -1.36
CA VAL A 351 17.07 -5.90 -1.29
C VAL A 351 17.13 -5.34 0.14
N PHE A 352 16.13 -5.61 0.98
CA PHE A 352 16.15 -5.28 2.41
C PHE A 352 16.85 -6.34 3.29
N GLY A 353 17.55 -7.32 2.70
CA GLY A 353 18.34 -8.33 3.42
C GLY A 353 17.57 -9.61 3.76
N GLY A 354 16.37 -9.79 3.20
CA GLY A 354 15.62 -11.04 3.31
C GLY A 354 16.31 -12.18 2.55
N GLY A 355 16.51 -13.30 3.24
CA GLY A 355 17.08 -14.51 2.63
C GLY A 355 16.01 -15.40 1.98
N LYS A 356 16.44 -16.58 1.51
CA LYS A 356 15.55 -17.60 0.91
C LYS A 356 14.36 -17.97 1.78
N HIS A 357 14.52 -17.96 3.11
CA HIS A 357 13.44 -18.26 4.05
C HIS A 357 12.34 -17.18 4.03
N THR A 358 12.71 -15.90 4.01
CA THR A 358 11.77 -14.77 3.95
C THR A 358 10.99 -14.80 2.64
N LEU A 359 11.69 -15.04 1.52
CA LEU A 359 11.07 -15.18 0.20
C LEU A 359 10.03 -16.32 0.18
N LYS A 360 10.39 -17.47 0.76
CA LYS A 360 9.49 -18.61 0.93
C LYS A 360 8.22 -18.18 1.67
N THR A 361 8.33 -17.47 2.79
CA THR A 361 7.17 -16.99 3.56
C THR A 361 6.26 -16.06 2.77
N TYR A 362 6.79 -15.16 1.94
CA TYR A 362 5.96 -14.27 1.11
C TYR A 362 5.19 -15.03 0.05
N ILE A 363 5.88 -15.91 -0.68
CA ILE A 363 5.28 -16.82 -1.66
C ILE A 363 4.12 -17.60 -1.04
N PHE A 364 4.33 -18.20 0.13
CA PHE A 364 3.31 -18.99 0.82
C PHE A 364 2.19 -18.17 1.48
N LYS A 365 2.22 -16.84 1.45
CA LYS A 365 1.10 -16.01 1.91
C LYS A 365 0.18 -15.60 0.77
N GLU A 366 0.70 -15.55 -0.44
CA GLU A 366 -0.07 -15.22 -1.66
C GLU A 366 -0.86 -16.44 -2.18
N PHE A 367 -0.41 -17.67 -1.86
CA PHE A 367 -1.07 -18.94 -2.17
C PHE A 367 -1.47 -19.67 -0.88
#